data_AF-A0A3N1H5R4-F1
#
_entry.id   AF-A0A3N1H5R4-F1
#
_cell.length_a   1.000
_cell.length_b   1.000
_cell.length_c   1.000
_cell.angle_alpha   90.00
_cell.angle_beta   90.00
_cell.angle_gamma   90.00
#
_symmetry.space_group_name_H-M   'P 1'
#
loop_
_entity.id
_entity.type
_entity.pdbx_description
1 polymer ?
#
loop_
_entity_poly.entity_id
_entity_poly.type
_entity_poly.pdbx_seq_one_letter_code
_entity_poly.pdbx_strand_id
1 'polypeptide(L)'
;MGADVRAALSTWGNGDAVLGGVALLGVRPPDSPRELDAVIVLPRGVLVVVGVDLPDPAMRLEAPLNGQWKIDGWPLTRPDGAMSPAAEALAATTAVARRIQDMRGEPLPVTTVVAVGPYVGQVVQPTVDLNRGVRVLHPKPTTLLAAARELATSDRPCSAEHAAKLVAVLATTGAPPTRQHLIAEGFSDAAADLASASTMLLPKVTPAPAARKLLPYAAGAVVALLLVIALIISLSSNDTADSATSTTAAPQPTTVVVDGRSFSPRGADRTDDCASHAFGDVRGWLTGHLCMQLRRAQYETTVDGRKVGVAIAELSLPDSTRAGELHAIASAAGSGGVTTLVKDGKGWPGGPTTFDRSAIRVSAKGAQLRITQVVWAEGEQDPADPELTEIADQALRLPAAQG
;
A
#
# COMPACT_ATOMS: atom_id res chain seq x y z
N MET A 1 -3.90 -4.58 24.26
CA MET A 1 -3.63 -4.99 22.86
C MET A 1 -4.41 -4.25 21.76
N GLY A 2 -5.74 -4.05 21.85
CA GLY A 2 -6.54 -3.50 20.73
C GLY A 2 -6.08 -2.15 20.15
N ALA A 3 -5.46 -1.29 20.95
CA ALA A 3 -4.86 -0.05 20.49
C ALA A 3 -3.66 -0.29 19.53
N ASP A 4 -2.81 -1.27 19.83
CA ASP A 4 -1.63 -1.61 19.01
C ASP A 4 -2.06 -2.25 17.69
N VAL A 5 -3.07 -3.14 17.73
CA VAL A 5 -3.66 -3.73 16.52
C VAL A 5 -4.27 -2.65 15.63
N ARG A 6 -5.05 -1.72 16.20
CA ARG A 6 -5.60 -0.56 15.47
C ARG A 6 -4.50 0.29 14.87
N ALA A 7 -3.46 0.60 15.65
CA ALA A 7 -2.34 1.41 15.20
C ALA A 7 -1.66 0.75 13.99
N ALA A 8 -1.35 -0.54 14.09
CA ALA A 8 -0.75 -1.30 13.00
C ALA A 8 -1.62 -1.33 11.73
N LEU A 9 -2.92 -1.62 11.87
CA LEU A 9 -3.83 -1.66 10.71
C LEU A 9 -3.98 -0.30 10.02
N SER A 10 -4.01 0.79 10.77
CA SER A 10 -4.10 2.14 10.19
C SER A 10 -2.87 2.54 9.36
N THR A 11 -1.75 1.81 9.45
CA THR A 11 -0.57 2.00 8.60
C THR A 11 -0.66 1.42 7.21
N TRP A 12 -1.62 0.54 6.95
CA TRP A 12 -1.82 -0.03 5.62
C TRP A 12 -2.49 0.96 4.66
N GLY A 13 -3.14 2.00 5.20
CA GLY A 13 -3.85 3.00 4.42
C GLY A 13 -5.23 2.51 3.97
N ASN A 14 -5.81 3.22 3.02
CA ASN A 14 -7.09 2.87 2.40
C ASN A 14 -6.85 2.28 1.00
N GLY A 15 -7.81 1.50 0.52
CA GLY A 15 -7.77 0.89 -0.79
C GLY A 15 -6.89 -0.35 -0.88
N ASP A 16 -6.58 -0.76 -2.10
CA ASP A 16 -5.89 -2.01 -2.40
C ASP A 16 -4.36 -1.89 -2.59
N ALA A 17 -3.79 -0.70 -2.39
CA ALA A 17 -2.37 -0.43 -2.62
C ALA A 17 -1.41 -1.34 -1.81
N VAL A 18 -1.83 -1.81 -0.62
CA VAL A 18 -1.01 -2.69 0.24
C VAL A 18 -1.54 -4.13 0.27
N LEU A 19 -2.83 -4.31 0.54
CA LEU A 19 -3.48 -5.62 0.62
C LEU A 19 -4.97 -5.62 0.22
N GLY A 20 -5.64 -4.46 0.31
CA GLY A 20 -7.09 -4.35 0.18
C GLY A 20 -7.82 -4.97 1.38
N GLY A 21 -9.11 -4.67 1.50
CA GLY A 21 -9.99 -5.22 2.52
C GLY A 21 -10.49 -4.20 3.55
N VAL A 22 -11.34 -4.68 4.45
CA VAL A 22 -11.96 -3.87 5.51
C VAL A 22 -11.65 -4.48 6.87
N ALA A 23 -11.17 -3.66 7.79
CA ALA A 23 -10.95 -4.05 9.17
C ALA A 23 -12.09 -3.56 10.08
N LEU A 24 -12.71 -4.50 10.80
CA LEU A 24 -13.71 -4.24 11.83
C LEU A 24 -13.01 -4.31 13.19
N LEU A 25 -12.95 -3.21 13.94
CA LEU A 25 -12.21 -3.11 15.19
C LEU A 25 -13.13 -3.23 16.41
N GLY A 26 -12.69 -3.92 17.47
CA GLY A 26 -13.45 -4.03 18.72
C GLY A 26 -14.84 -4.65 18.54
N VAL A 27 -14.93 -5.64 17.65
CA VAL A 27 -16.22 -6.27 17.34
C VAL A 27 -16.47 -7.46 18.25
N ARG A 28 -17.74 -7.63 18.64
CA ARG A 28 -18.21 -8.83 19.33
C ARG A 28 -19.24 -9.54 18.46
N PRO A 29 -18.81 -10.45 17.57
CA PRO A 29 -19.72 -11.28 16.82
C PRO A 29 -20.65 -12.05 17.78
N PRO A 30 -21.90 -12.32 17.40
CA PRO A 30 -22.79 -13.19 18.16
C PRO A 30 -22.10 -14.52 18.46
N ASP A 31 -22.35 -15.05 19.66
CA ASP A 31 -21.80 -16.34 20.15
C ASP A 31 -20.27 -16.39 20.29
N SER A 32 -19.56 -15.27 20.07
CA SER A 32 -18.15 -15.16 20.40
C SER A 32 -17.96 -15.09 21.92
N PRO A 33 -17.06 -15.90 22.51
CA PRO A 33 -16.83 -15.92 23.96
C PRO A 33 -16.29 -14.57 24.48
N ARG A 34 -15.67 -13.77 23.61
CA ARG A 34 -15.06 -12.48 23.93
C ARG A 34 -15.22 -11.47 22.80
N GLU A 35 -14.95 -10.21 23.12
CA GLU A 35 -14.72 -9.17 22.13
C GLU A 35 -13.39 -9.44 21.40
N LEU A 36 -13.38 -9.16 20.10
CA LEU A 36 -12.25 -9.35 19.21
C LEU A 36 -11.59 -8.00 18.95
N ASP A 37 -10.26 -7.96 19.01
CA ASP A 37 -9.50 -6.74 18.74
C ASP A 37 -9.69 -6.28 17.29
N ALA A 38 -9.72 -7.23 16.34
CA ALA A 38 -10.15 -6.97 14.97
C ALA A 38 -10.70 -8.22 14.25
N VAL A 39 -11.58 -8.00 13.28
CA VAL A 39 -11.90 -8.95 12.21
C VAL A 39 -11.59 -8.28 10.88
N ILE A 40 -10.66 -8.84 10.11
CA ILE A 40 -10.20 -8.27 8.85
C ILE A 40 -10.80 -9.09 7.71
N VAL A 41 -11.69 -8.47 6.94
CA VAL A 41 -12.29 -9.06 5.75
C VAL A 41 -11.42 -8.65 4.57
N LEU A 42 -10.73 -9.61 3.97
CA LEU A 42 -9.85 -9.40 2.81
C LEU A 42 -10.51 -9.98 1.55
N PRO A 43 -10.10 -9.54 0.35
CA PRO A 43 -10.57 -10.15 -0.89
C PRO A 43 -10.33 -11.66 -0.95
N ARG A 44 -9.34 -12.21 -0.24
CA ARG A 44 -8.99 -13.65 -0.32
C ARG A 44 -9.12 -14.41 1.00
N GLY A 45 -9.77 -13.85 2.01
CA GLY A 45 -9.95 -14.53 3.29
C GLY A 45 -10.48 -13.62 4.40
N VAL A 46 -10.75 -14.20 5.55
CA VAL A 46 -11.13 -13.48 6.76
C VAL A 46 -10.14 -13.82 7.87
N LEU A 47 -9.57 -12.80 8.51
CA LEU A 47 -8.68 -12.97 9.65
C LEU A 47 -9.39 -12.52 10.92
N VAL A 48 -9.32 -13.36 11.95
CA VAL A 48 -9.79 -13.06 13.29
C VAL A 48 -8.57 -12.75 14.15
N VAL A 49 -8.46 -11.51 14.63
CA VAL A 49 -7.35 -11.04 15.46
C VAL A 49 -7.79 -10.99 16.92
N VAL A 50 -7.09 -11.75 17.76
CA VAL A 50 -7.31 -11.79 19.21
C VAL A 50 -6.06 -11.35 19.95
N GLY A 51 -6.20 -10.30 20.73
CA GLY A 51 -5.18 -9.69 21.56
C GLY A 51 -4.98 -10.45 22.86
N VAL A 52 -3.71 -10.61 23.21
CA VAL A 52 -3.23 -11.24 24.44
C VAL A 52 -2.24 -10.30 25.10
N ASP A 53 -2.60 -9.81 26.27
CA ASP A 53 -1.71 -9.03 27.13
C ASP A 53 -0.90 -10.00 28.00
N LEU A 54 0.42 -10.03 27.78
CA LEU A 54 1.39 -10.73 28.63
C LEU A 54 1.66 -9.90 29.90
N PRO A 55 2.05 -10.54 31.02
CA PRO A 55 2.33 -9.82 32.26
C PRO A 55 3.51 -8.85 32.12
N ASP A 56 4.53 -9.25 31.36
CA ASP A 56 5.75 -8.48 31.13
C ASP A 56 6.16 -8.55 29.65
N PRO A 57 6.94 -7.56 29.16
CA PRO A 57 7.65 -7.68 27.89
C PRO A 57 8.51 -8.95 27.83
N ALA A 58 8.57 -9.59 26.67
CA ALA A 58 9.32 -10.83 26.46
C ALA A 58 10.39 -10.66 25.38
N MET A 59 11.60 -11.17 25.60
CA MET A 59 12.57 -11.27 24.51
C MET A 59 12.22 -12.43 23.58
N ARG A 60 11.73 -13.53 24.15
CA ARG A 60 11.31 -14.73 23.44
C ARG A 60 10.02 -15.29 24.03
N LEU A 61 9.05 -15.54 23.15
CA LEU A 61 7.80 -16.21 23.46
C LEU A 61 7.74 -17.56 22.75
N GLU A 62 7.60 -18.65 23.50
CA GLU A 62 7.25 -19.97 22.97
C GLU A 62 5.74 -20.14 23.06
N ALA A 63 5.08 -20.16 21.90
CA ALA A 63 3.63 -20.09 21.79
C ALA A 63 3.04 -21.26 20.99
N PRO A 64 3.12 -22.50 21.50
CA PRO A 64 2.40 -23.63 20.89
C PRO A 64 0.89 -23.41 20.99
N LEU A 65 0.12 -23.87 20.00
CA LEU A 65 -1.34 -23.84 20.08
C LEU A 65 -1.87 -24.81 21.13
N ASN A 66 -1.19 -25.95 21.25
CA ASN A 66 -1.49 -26.99 22.24
C ASN A 66 -0.35 -27.06 23.26
N GLY A 67 -0.64 -26.70 24.50
CA GLY A 67 0.30 -26.79 25.61
C GLY A 67 0.64 -25.43 26.22
N GLN A 68 1.56 -25.49 27.17
CA GLN A 68 1.92 -24.36 28.02
C GLN A 68 2.80 -23.35 27.28
N TRP A 69 2.35 -22.10 27.20
CA TRP A 69 3.19 -21.00 26.69
C TRP A 69 4.34 -20.71 27.66
N LYS A 70 5.48 -20.26 27.13
CA LYS A 70 6.62 -19.82 27.94
C LYS A 70 7.12 -18.45 27.52
N ILE A 71 7.41 -17.61 28.51
CA ILE A 71 8.04 -16.30 28.36
C ILE A 71 9.47 -16.43 28.86
N ASP A 72 10.45 -16.19 27.99
CA ASP A 72 11.87 -16.23 28.33
C ASP A 72 12.28 -17.54 29.06
N GLY A 73 11.67 -18.66 28.65
CA GLY A 73 11.89 -19.99 29.21
C GLY A 73 10.98 -20.38 30.37
N TRP A 74 10.25 -19.44 30.97
CA TRP A 74 9.37 -19.66 32.12
C TRP A 74 7.92 -19.90 31.71
N PRO A 75 7.22 -20.90 32.29
CA PRO A 75 5.80 -21.13 32.02
C PRO A 75 4.92 -19.91 32.30
N LEU A 76 4.09 -19.52 31.33
CA LEU A 76 3.08 -18.48 31.50
C LEU A 76 1.94 -19.01 32.38
N THR A 77 1.88 -18.58 33.62
CA THR A 77 0.77 -18.95 34.52
C THR A 77 -0.38 -17.97 34.34
N ARG A 78 -1.60 -18.50 34.21
CA ARG A 78 -2.82 -17.70 34.16
C ARG A 78 -3.67 -17.94 35.42
N PRO A 79 -4.38 -16.92 35.92
CA PRO A 79 -5.27 -17.06 37.07
C PRO A 79 -6.41 -18.08 36.86
N ASP A 80 -6.83 -18.28 35.62
CA ASP A 80 -7.89 -19.21 35.24
C ASP A 80 -7.40 -20.66 34.98
N GLY A 81 -6.10 -20.91 35.17
CA GLY A 81 -5.50 -22.23 35.01
C GLY A 81 -5.38 -22.73 33.57
N ALA A 82 -5.73 -21.92 32.55
CA ALA A 82 -5.56 -22.37 31.17
C ALA A 82 -4.08 -22.35 30.74
N MET A 83 -3.71 -23.32 29.91
CA MET A 83 -2.34 -23.53 29.45
C MET A 83 -1.87 -22.51 28.42
N SER A 84 -2.80 -21.97 27.61
CA SER A 84 -2.48 -20.94 26.63
C SER A 84 -3.69 -20.06 26.28
N PRO A 85 -3.45 -18.79 25.93
CA PRO A 85 -4.47 -17.92 25.35
C PRO A 85 -4.94 -18.33 23.95
N ALA A 86 -4.20 -19.20 23.26
CA ALA A 86 -4.52 -19.62 21.90
C ALA A 86 -5.87 -20.35 21.79
N ALA A 87 -6.25 -21.11 22.82
CA ALA A 87 -7.52 -21.84 22.84
C ALA A 87 -8.74 -20.91 22.74
N GLU A 88 -8.71 -19.77 23.43
CA GLU A 88 -9.76 -18.75 23.35
C GLU A 88 -9.82 -18.12 21.96
N ALA A 89 -8.66 -17.83 21.35
CA ALA A 89 -8.59 -17.26 20.02
C ALA A 89 -9.16 -18.21 18.96
N LEU A 90 -8.88 -19.52 19.09
CA LEU A 90 -9.44 -20.55 18.24
C LEU A 90 -10.95 -20.72 18.43
N ALA A 91 -11.44 -20.65 19.67
CA ALA A 91 -12.88 -20.70 19.97
C ALA A 91 -13.61 -19.50 19.36
N ALA A 92 -13.06 -18.30 19.51
CA ALA A 92 -13.56 -17.09 18.87
C ALA A 92 -13.57 -17.18 17.34
N THR A 93 -12.49 -17.69 16.74
CA THR A 93 -12.41 -17.89 15.28
C THR A 93 -13.45 -18.91 14.81
N THR A 94 -13.66 -19.98 15.58
CA THR A 94 -14.67 -21.01 15.26
C THR A 94 -16.08 -20.43 15.30
N ALA A 95 -16.39 -19.55 16.26
CA ALA A 95 -17.68 -18.85 16.31
C ALA A 95 -17.89 -17.96 15.07
N VAL A 96 -16.86 -17.19 14.68
CA VAL A 96 -16.89 -16.38 13.44
C VAL A 96 -17.08 -17.25 12.20
N ALA A 97 -16.34 -18.35 12.09
CA ALA A 97 -16.43 -19.26 10.95
C ALA A 97 -17.83 -19.89 10.83
N ARG A 98 -18.42 -20.36 11.94
CA ARG A 98 -19.81 -20.85 11.97
C ARG A 98 -20.79 -19.79 11.48
N ARG A 99 -20.64 -18.58 11.99
CA ARG A 99 -21.53 -17.47 11.65
C ARG A 99 -21.47 -17.13 10.15
N ILE A 100 -20.28 -17.16 9.55
CA ILE A 100 -20.08 -16.99 8.11
C ILE A 100 -20.71 -18.16 7.33
N GLN A 101 -20.53 -19.39 7.81
CA GLN A 101 -21.12 -20.58 7.19
C GLN A 101 -22.66 -20.55 7.20
N ASP A 102 -23.27 -20.08 8.29
CA ASP A 102 -24.73 -19.96 8.44
C ASP A 102 -25.35 -18.97 7.44
N MET A 103 -24.56 -18.00 6.95
CA MET A 103 -24.96 -17.09 5.88
C MET A 103 -25.17 -17.81 4.53
N ARG A 104 -24.63 -19.03 4.37
CA ARG A 104 -24.66 -19.82 3.12
C ARG A 104 -24.07 -19.09 1.91
N GLY A 105 -23.04 -18.28 2.15
CA GLY A 105 -22.30 -17.59 1.09
C GLY A 105 -21.14 -18.42 0.52
N GLU A 106 -20.32 -17.80 -0.33
CA GLU A 106 -19.11 -18.44 -0.86
C GLU A 106 -18.12 -18.73 0.28
N PRO A 107 -17.48 -19.91 0.29
CA PRO A 107 -16.57 -20.27 1.37
C PRO A 107 -15.29 -19.45 1.26
N LEU A 108 -15.01 -18.63 2.27
CA LEU A 108 -13.71 -17.98 2.47
C LEU A 108 -12.95 -18.65 3.62
N PRO A 109 -11.62 -18.77 3.52
CA PRO A 109 -10.81 -19.24 4.62
C PRO A 109 -10.92 -18.24 5.78
N VAL A 110 -11.28 -18.75 6.96
CA VAL A 110 -11.29 -17.99 8.21
C VAL A 110 -10.10 -18.44 9.04
N THR A 111 -9.18 -17.53 9.31
CA THR A 111 -7.88 -17.82 9.94
C THR A 111 -7.70 -17.00 11.21
N THR A 112 -6.76 -17.41 12.06
CA THR A 112 -6.56 -16.82 13.39
C THR A 112 -5.22 -16.10 13.48
N VAL A 113 -5.23 -14.88 14.00
CA VAL A 113 -4.03 -14.18 14.43
C VAL A 113 -4.12 -13.91 15.94
N VAL A 114 -3.11 -14.35 16.69
CA VAL A 114 -2.98 -14.07 18.11
C VAL A 114 -1.93 -12.96 18.27
N ALA A 115 -2.40 -11.74 18.55
CA ALA A 115 -1.58 -10.56 18.72
C ALA A 115 -1.11 -10.44 20.16
N VAL A 116 0.19 -10.54 20.41
CA VAL A 116 0.79 -10.56 21.76
C VAL A 116 1.54 -9.25 22.07
N GLY A 117 1.43 -8.76 23.29
CA GLY A 117 2.20 -7.62 23.78
C GLY A 117 2.31 -7.63 25.31
N PRO A 118 2.93 -6.63 25.96
CA PRO A 118 3.24 -5.29 25.45
C PRO A 118 4.39 -5.23 24.43
N TYR A 119 5.40 -6.10 24.53
CA TYR A 119 6.45 -6.26 23.51
C TYR A 119 6.91 -7.71 23.49
N VAL A 120 7.12 -8.26 22.30
CA VAL A 120 7.77 -9.56 22.12
C VAL A 120 8.84 -9.46 21.04
N GLY A 121 10.09 -9.74 21.39
CA GLY A 121 11.23 -9.69 20.47
C GLY A 121 11.18 -10.78 19.40
N GLN A 122 10.96 -12.02 19.84
CA GLN A 122 10.85 -13.20 18.97
C GLN A 122 9.69 -14.10 19.41
N VAL A 123 8.86 -14.52 18.46
CA VAL A 123 7.85 -15.56 18.67
C VAL A 123 8.33 -16.87 18.03
N VAL A 124 8.32 -17.94 18.82
CA VAL A 124 8.62 -19.30 18.39
C VAL A 124 7.32 -20.09 18.44
N GLN A 125 6.82 -20.44 17.25
CA GLN A 125 5.63 -21.27 17.06
C GLN A 125 6.04 -22.58 16.39
N PRO A 126 5.56 -23.75 16.85
CA PRO A 126 5.84 -25.02 16.19
C PRO A 126 5.37 -25.03 14.73
N THR A 127 6.14 -25.64 13.82
CA THR A 127 5.77 -25.72 12.39
C THR A 127 4.43 -26.41 12.15
N VAL A 128 4.09 -27.41 12.98
CA VAL A 128 2.78 -28.10 12.92
C VAL A 128 1.60 -27.15 13.18
N ASP A 129 1.83 -26.09 13.97
CA ASP A 129 0.82 -25.09 14.28
C ASP A 129 0.70 -24.04 13.16
N LEU A 130 1.82 -23.70 12.51
CA LEU A 130 1.82 -22.79 11.36
C LEU A 130 0.95 -23.33 10.21
N ASN A 131 0.97 -24.64 10.00
CA ASN A 131 0.18 -25.30 8.96
C ASN A 131 -1.33 -25.32 9.25
N ARG A 132 -1.78 -24.92 10.45
CA ARG A 132 -3.20 -24.85 10.82
C ARG A 132 -3.85 -23.51 10.52
N GLY A 133 -3.15 -22.59 9.86
CA GLY A 133 -3.67 -21.26 9.54
C GLY A 133 -3.77 -20.33 10.77
N VAL A 134 -2.88 -20.51 11.75
CA VAL A 134 -2.82 -19.67 12.95
C VAL A 134 -1.44 -19.02 13.05
N ARG A 135 -1.39 -17.71 13.27
CA ARG A 135 -0.14 -16.97 13.50
C ARG A 135 -0.16 -16.33 14.87
N VAL A 136 0.87 -16.59 15.68
CA VAL A 136 1.14 -15.85 16.91
C VAL A 136 2.23 -14.82 16.60
N LEU A 137 1.97 -13.55 16.89
CA LEU A 137 2.89 -12.46 16.56
C LEU A 137 2.71 -11.26 17.48
N HIS A 138 3.75 -10.44 17.61
CA HIS A 138 3.60 -9.10 18.18
C HIS A 138 3.11 -8.14 17.10
N PRO A 139 2.03 -7.37 17.31
CA PRO A 139 1.33 -6.66 16.24
C PRO A 139 2.08 -5.40 15.75
N LYS A 140 3.11 -5.61 14.92
CA LYS A 140 3.71 -4.57 14.08
C LYS A 140 3.03 -4.53 12.71
N PRO A 141 3.01 -3.37 12.02
CA PRO A 141 2.48 -3.27 10.65
C PRO A 141 2.92 -4.39 9.72
N THR A 142 4.22 -4.67 9.66
CA THR A 142 4.79 -5.74 8.82
C THR A 142 4.39 -7.13 9.23
N THR A 143 4.45 -7.45 10.52
CA THR A 143 4.11 -8.78 11.02
C THR A 143 2.66 -9.14 10.76
N LEU A 144 1.74 -8.19 10.96
CA LEU A 144 0.33 -8.38 10.65
C LEU A 144 0.10 -8.46 9.14
N LEU A 145 0.81 -7.66 8.33
CA LEU A 145 0.68 -7.68 6.88
C LEU A 145 1.17 -9.01 6.29
N ALA A 146 2.31 -9.50 6.79
CA ALA A 146 2.86 -10.79 6.41
C ALA A 146 1.90 -11.92 6.76
N ALA A 147 1.35 -11.93 7.98
CA ALA A 147 0.33 -12.90 8.38
C ALA A 147 -0.92 -12.81 7.50
N ALA A 148 -1.38 -11.61 7.17
CA ALA A 148 -2.54 -11.40 6.32
C ALA A 148 -2.35 -11.93 4.89
N ARG A 149 -1.19 -11.67 4.28
CA ARG A 149 -0.84 -12.22 2.97
C ARG A 149 -0.69 -13.74 2.97
N GLU A 150 -0.10 -14.29 4.03
CA GLU A 150 0.12 -15.72 4.16
C GLU A 150 -1.17 -16.50 4.42
N LEU A 151 -2.11 -15.91 5.17
CA LEU A 151 -3.34 -16.58 5.61
C LEU A 151 -4.52 -16.39 4.66
N ALA A 152 -4.54 -15.32 3.86
CA ALA A 152 -5.61 -15.02 2.90
C ALA A 152 -5.39 -15.74 1.56
N THR A 153 -5.59 -17.05 1.56
CA THR A 153 -5.18 -17.93 0.45
C THR A 153 -6.29 -18.37 -0.49
N SER A 154 -7.53 -17.85 -0.37
CA SER A 154 -8.65 -18.24 -1.25
C SER A 154 -8.29 -18.07 -2.72
N ASP A 155 -8.44 -19.10 -3.55
CA ASP A 155 -8.15 -19.01 -5.00
C ASP A 155 -9.09 -18.05 -5.73
N ARG A 156 -10.29 -17.83 -5.18
CA ARG A 156 -11.27 -16.90 -5.74
C ARG A 156 -11.39 -15.64 -4.88
N PRO A 157 -11.30 -14.44 -5.48
CA PRO A 157 -11.54 -13.21 -4.75
C PRO A 157 -13.02 -13.09 -4.40
N CYS A 158 -13.28 -12.68 -3.17
CA CYS A 158 -14.57 -12.32 -2.62
C CYS A 158 -15.15 -11.13 -3.38
N SER A 159 -16.40 -11.25 -3.82
CA SER A 159 -17.11 -10.15 -4.45
C SER A 159 -17.48 -9.05 -3.46
N ALA A 160 -17.58 -7.81 -3.96
CA ALA A 160 -18.02 -6.68 -3.15
C ALA A 160 -19.41 -6.92 -2.52
N GLU A 161 -20.31 -7.63 -3.19
CA GLU A 161 -21.62 -7.99 -2.62
C GLU A 161 -21.47 -9.00 -1.47
N HIS A 162 -20.64 -10.02 -1.65
CA HIS A 162 -20.40 -11.01 -0.59
C HIS A 162 -19.68 -10.39 0.61
N ALA A 163 -18.70 -9.50 0.37
CA ALA A 163 -18.02 -8.72 1.40
C ALA A 163 -18.98 -7.84 2.22
N ALA A 164 -19.94 -7.18 1.56
CA ALA A 164 -20.96 -6.39 2.26
C ALA A 164 -21.81 -7.26 3.22
N LYS A 165 -22.19 -8.47 2.77
CA LYS A 165 -22.93 -9.44 3.60
C LYS A 165 -22.08 -9.93 4.77
N LEU A 166 -20.80 -10.23 4.54
CA LEU A 166 -19.85 -10.61 5.60
C LEU A 166 -19.75 -9.51 6.66
N VAL A 167 -19.52 -8.27 6.25
CA VAL A 167 -19.43 -7.14 7.18
C VAL A 167 -20.73 -6.97 7.96
N ALA A 168 -21.89 -7.05 7.32
CA ALA A 168 -23.19 -6.93 8.00
C ALA A 168 -23.47 -8.07 9.00
N VAL A 169 -22.94 -9.27 8.75
CA VAL A 169 -23.10 -10.42 9.65
C VAL A 169 -22.15 -10.37 10.85
N LEU A 170 -20.96 -9.77 10.65
CA LEU A 170 -19.89 -9.69 11.66
C LEU A 170 -20.00 -8.44 12.54
N ALA A 171 -20.36 -7.29 11.95
CA ALA A 171 -20.61 -6.05 12.65
C ALA A 171 -22.12 -5.91 12.92
N THR A 172 -22.53 -6.12 14.17
CA THR A 172 -23.93 -6.01 14.59
C THR A 172 -24.42 -4.56 14.73
N THR A 173 -23.53 -3.59 14.57
CA THR A 173 -23.81 -2.16 14.69
C THR A 173 -23.20 -1.38 13.52
N GLY A 174 -23.94 -0.40 13.00
CA GLY A 174 -23.52 0.43 11.87
C GLY A 174 -24.07 -0.05 10.52
N ALA A 175 -23.99 0.82 9.52
CA ALA A 175 -24.34 0.47 8.15
C ALA A 175 -23.14 -0.21 7.46
N PRO A 176 -23.34 -1.29 6.69
CA PRO A 176 -22.26 -1.90 5.93
C PRO A 176 -21.72 -0.92 4.87
N PRO A 177 -20.43 -1.00 4.51
CA PRO A 177 -19.85 -0.19 3.44
C PRO A 177 -20.61 -0.34 2.12
N THR A 178 -20.66 0.74 1.33
CA THR A 178 -21.30 0.70 0.02
C THR A 178 -20.49 -0.18 -0.94
N ARG A 179 -21.15 -0.74 -1.96
CA ARG A 179 -20.50 -1.57 -2.99
C ARG A 179 -19.32 -0.86 -3.66
N GLN A 180 -19.44 0.43 -3.97
CA GLN A 180 -18.36 1.22 -4.57
C GLN A 180 -17.14 1.34 -3.65
N HIS A 181 -17.36 1.51 -2.35
CA HIS A 181 -16.28 1.56 -1.37
C HIS A 181 -15.56 0.20 -1.30
N LEU A 182 -16.31 -0.91 -1.28
CA LEU A 182 -15.71 -2.25 -1.27
C LEU A 182 -14.92 -2.54 -2.55
N ILE A 183 -15.37 -2.09 -3.72
CA ILE A 183 -14.58 -2.21 -4.95
C ILE A 183 -13.26 -1.42 -4.83
N ALA A 184 -13.29 -0.21 -4.26
CA ALA A 184 -12.08 0.59 -4.02
C ALA A 184 -11.11 -0.07 -3.02
N GLU A 185 -11.62 -0.90 -2.11
CA GLU A 185 -10.85 -1.72 -1.18
C GLU A 185 -10.37 -3.06 -1.80
N GLY A 186 -10.49 -3.25 -3.12
CA GLY A 186 -9.94 -4.39 -3.84
C GLY A 186 -10.82 -5.64 -3.89
N PHE A 187 -12.10 -5.54 -3.51
CA PHE A 187 -13.07 -6.63 -3.70
C PHE A 187 -13.54 -6.71 -5.15
N SER A 188 -13.80 -7.93 -5.65
CA SER A 188 -14.15 -8.12 -7.06
C SER A 188 -15.54 -7.57 -7.40
N ASP A 189 -15.66 -6.99 -8.60
CA ASP A 189 -16.95 -6.74 -9.19
C ASP A 189 -17.38 -7.97 -10.02
N ALA A 190 -18.07 -8.91 -9.37
CA ALA A 190 -18.52 -10.16 -9.99
C ALA A 190 -19.26 -9.96 -11.32
N ALA A 191 -19.99 -8.85 -11.50
CA ALA A 191 -20.69 -8.53 -12.75
C ALA A 191 -19.73 -8.15 -13.89
N ALA A 192 -18.61 -7.51 -13.59
CA ALA A 192 -17.56 -7.16 -14.55
C ALA A 192 -16.61 -8.33 -14.83
N ASP A 193 -16.32 -9.16 -13.82
CA ASP A 193 -15.46 -10.34 -13.94
C ASP A 193 -16.10 -11.46 -14.77
N LEU A 194 -17.41 -11.70 -14.64
CA LEU A 194 -18.14 -12.64 -15.51
C LEU A 194 -18.20 -12.17 -16.97
N ALA A 195 -18.16 -10.85 -17.21
CA ALA A 195 -18.10 -10.28 -18.56
C ALA A 195 -16.69 -10.33 -19.18
N SER A 196 -15.65 -10.36 -18.33
CA SER A 196 -14.24 -10.47 -18.74
C SER A 196 -13.73 -11.92 -18.76
N ALA A 197 -14.41 -12.85 -18.09
CA ALA A 197 -14.15 -14.28 -18.18
C ALA A 197 -14.39 -14.73 -19.63
N SER A 198 -13.27 -15.01 -20.31
CA SER A 198 -13.19 -15.35 -21.72
C SER A 198 -14.27 -16.33 -22.18
N THR A 199 -15.34 -15.81 -22.79
CA THR A 199 -16.21 -16.55 -23.71
C THR A 199 -15.41 -16.87 -24.98
N MET A 200 -14.41 -17.73 -24.87
CA MET A 200 -13.59 -18.21 -25.99
C MET A 200 -14.28 -19.30 -26.82
N LEU A 201 -15.53 -19.67 -26.50
CA LEU A 201 -16.24 -20.80 -27.12
C LEU A 201 -17.57 -20.47 -27.81
N LEU A 202 -17.99 -19.20 -27.88
CA LEU A 202 -19.08 -18.82 -28.78
C LEU A 202 -18.56 -17.91 -29.90
N PRO A 203 -18.66 -18.33 -31.19
CA PRO A 203 -18.43 -17.43 -32.31
C PRO A 203 -19.35 -16.22 -32.17
N LYS A 204 -18.75 -15.04 -32.12
CA LYS A 204 -19.46 -13.77 -32.13
C LYS A 204 -20.16 -13.64 -33.48
N VAL A 205 -21.47 -13.90 -33.53
CA VAL A 205 -22.31 -13.58 -34.69
C VAL A 205 -22.33 -12.06 -34.80
N THR A 206 -21.60 -11.51 -35.76
CA THR A 206 -21.66 -10.10 -36.11
C THR A 206 -23.03 -9.80 -36.72
N PRO A 207 -23.85 -8.90 -36.14
CA PRO A 207 -25.04 -8.43 -36.82
C PRO A 207 -24.62 -7.62 -38.05
N ALA A 208 -25.28 -7.87 -39.19
CA ALA A 208 -25.03 -7.16 -40.44
C ALA A 208 -25.22 -5.65 -40.25
N PRO A 209 -24.36 -4.80 -40.84
CA PRO A 209 -24.49 -3.36 -40.72
C PRO A 209 -25.73 -2.88 -41.48
N ALA A 210 -26.70 -2.32 -40.76
CA ALA A 210 -27.80 -1.57 -41.35
C ALA A 210 -27.24 -0.23 -41.87
N ALA A 211 -27.23 -0.08 -43.20
CA ALA A 211 -26.84 1.16 -43.87
C ALA A 211 -27.75 2.33 -43.46
N ARG A 212 -27.20 3.31 -42.75
CA ARG A 212 -27.88 4.60 -42.54
C ARG A 212 -27.49 5.55 -43.67
N LYS A 213 -28.51 6.04 -44.38
CA LYS A 213 -28.39 7.04 -45.45
C LYS A 213 -27.88 8.37 -44.86
N LEU A 214 -26.72 8.81 -45.35
CA LEU A 214 -26.20 10.16 -45.16
C LEU A 214 -26.97 11.13 -46.07
N LEU A 215 -27.48 12.22 -45.49
CA LEU A 215 -27.85 13.43 -46.23
C LEU A 215 -26.85 14.56 -45.89
N PRO A 216 -26.50 15.44 -46.85
CA PRO A 216 -25.33 16.30 -46.78
C PRO A 216 -25.66 17.71 -46.27
N TYR A 217 -25.11 18.08 -45.11
CA TYR A 217 -25.01 19.48 -44.68
C TYR A 217 -23.72 19.68 -43.89
N ALA A 218 -22.61 19.94 -44.58
CA ALA A 218 -21.39 20.44 -43.93
C ALA A 218 -20.40 21.14 -44.89
N ALA A 219 -20.85 21.63 -46.06
CA ALA A 219 -20.00 22.42 -46.95
C ALA A 219 -19.81 23.88 -46.47
N GLY A 220 -20.53 24.33 -45.44
CA GLY A 220 -20.45 25.71 -44.91
C GLY A 220 -19.44 25.92 -43.78
N ALA A 221 -19.06 24.88 -43.03
CA ALA A 221 -18.24 25.04 -41.82
C ALA A 221 -16.75 25.21 -42.12
N VAL A 222 -16.26 24.67 -43.24
CA VAL A 222 -14.84 24.72 -43.61
C VAL A 222 -14.42 26.11 -44.11
N VAL A 223 -15.32 26.83 -44.79
CA VAL A 223 -15.04 28.17 -45.32
C VAL A 223 -14.99 29.22 -44.19
N ALA A 224 -15.86 29.09 -43.19
CA ALA A 224 -15.85 29.98 -42.02
C ALA A 224 -14.59 29.80 -41.17
N LEU A 225 -14.11 28.55 -40.99
CA LEU A 225 -12.90 28.27 -40.22
C LEU A 225 -11.64 28.83 -40.90
N LEU A 226 -11.55 28.76 -42.23
CA LEU A 226 -10.42 29.30 -42.99
C LEU A 226 -10.36 30.83 -42.95
N LEU A 227 -11.52 31.51 -42.93
CA LEU A 227 -11.57 32.97 -42.80
C LEU A 227 -11.17 33.47 -41.40
N VAL A 228 -11.48 32.70 -40.34
CA VAL A 228 -11.06 33.02 -38.97
C VAL A 228 -9.56 32.81 -38.79
N ILE A 229 -8.99 31.74 -39.38
CA ILE A 229 -7.54 31.49 -39.32
C ILE A 229 -6.76 32.57 -40.08
N ALA A 230 -7.26 33.04 -41.23
CA ALA A 230 -6.64 34.14 -41.98
C ALA A 230 -6.70 35.48 -41.21
N LEU A 231 -7.76 35.72 -40.43
CA LEU A 231 -7.90 36.95 -39.64
C LEU A 231 -6.95 36.97 -38.42
N ILE A 232 -6.64 35.81 -37.82
CA ILE A 232 -5.72 35.72 -36.68
C ILE A 232 -4.27 35.96 -37.11
N ILE A 233 -3.89 35.55 -38.32
CA ILE A 233 -2.51 35.75 -38.82
C ILE A 233 -2.25 37.22 -39.22
N SER A 234 -3.31 37.99 -39.53
CA SER A 234 -3.17 39.38 -39.99
C SER A 234 -3.07 40.43 -38.86
N LEU A 235 -3.22 40.05 -37.58
CA LEU A 235 -3.14 40.99 -36.44
C LEU A 235 -1.85 40.87 -35.61
N SER A 236 -0.92 39.99 -35.98
CA SER A 236 0.37 39.82 -35.28
C SER A 236 1.55 40.09 -36.20
N SER A 237 1.60 41.29 -36.77
CA SER A 237 2.81 41.80 -37.42
C SER A 237 2.89 43.30 -37.20
N ASN A 238 3.59 43.69 -36.14
CA ASN A 238 4.30 44.96 -36.13
C ASN A 238 5.60 44.78 -35.32
N ASP A 239 6.71 44.79 -36.05
CA ASP A 239 8.07 44.94 -35.54
C ASP A 239 8.23 46.28 -34.81
N THR A 240 9.00 46.34 -33.72
CA THR A 240 10.43 46.75 -33.68
C THR A 240 10.84 47.22 -32.27
N ALA A 241 11.99 46.69 -31.82
CA ALA A 241 13.04 47.25 -30.95
C ALA A 241 12.78 47.76 -29.51
N ASP A 242 13.62 47.22 -28.62
CA ASP A 242 14.21 47.78 -27.40
C ASP A 242 13.33 48.12 -26.19
N SER A 243 13.30 47.16 -25.26
CA SER A 243 13.54 47.44 -23.84
C SER A 243 14.09 46.18 -23.16
N ALA A 244 15.40 46.14 -22.97
CA ALA A 244 16.08 45.20 -22.10
C ALA A 244 15.55 45.37 -20.67
N THR A 245 14.56 44.54 -20.32
CA THR A 245 14.17 44.33 -18.92
C THR A 245 14.65 42.93 -18.57
N SER A 246 15.73 42.87 -17.81
CA SER A 246 16.28 41.64 -17.24
C SER A 246 15.22 40.94 -16.41
N THR A 247 14.44 40.07 -17.05
CA THR A 247 13.60 39.12 -16.34
C THR A 247 14.56 38.05 -15.82
N THR A 248 14.80 38.04 -14.52
CA THR A 248 15.42 36.92 -13.83
C THR A 248 14.65 35.66 -14.21
N ALA A 249 15.19 34.87 -15.14
CA ALA A 249 14.67 33.55 -15.46
C ALA A 249 14.63 32.76 -14.15
N ALA A 250 13.46 32.26 -13.79
CA ALA A 250 13.36 31.25 -12.73
C ALA A 250 14.33 30.11 -13.09
N PRO A 251 15.14 29.60 -12.14
CA PRO A 251 16.10 28.55 -12.43
C PRO A 251 15.36 27.36 -13.04
N GLN A 252 15.65 27.06 -14.31
CA GLN A 252 15.15 25.84 -14.92
C GLN A 252 15.84 24.65 -14.22
N PRO A 253 15.10 23.60 -13.84
CA PRO A 253 15.69 22.42 -13.22
C PRO A 253 16.72 21.82 -14.18
N THR A 254 18.00 21.90 -13.82
CA THR A 254 19.09 21.37 -14.64
C THR A 254 19.08 19.85 -14.58
N THR A 255 19.11 19.21 -15.75
CA THR A 255 19.29 17.76 -15.88
C THR A 255 20.56 17.32 -15.16
N VAL A 256 20.44 16.29 -14.31
CA VAL A 256 21.57 15.72 -13.56
C VAL A 256 22.07 14.49 -14.31
N VAL A 257 23.39 14.34 -14.46
CA VAL A 257 23.98 13.15 -15.10
C VAL A 257 24.70 12.32 -14.04
N VAL A 258 24.35 11.03 -13.95
CA VAL A 258 24.98 10.05 -13.06
C VAL A 258 25.35 8.83 -13.90
N ASP A 259 26.63 8.45 -13.92
CA ASP A 259 27.16 7.33 -14.72
C ASP A 259 26.72 7.36 -16.20
N GLY A 260 26.67 8.55 -16.79
CA GLY A 260 26.26 8.75 -18.18
C GLY A 260 24.74 8.74 -18.40
N ARG A 261 23.93 8.44 -17.39
CA ARG A 261 22.46 8.52 -17.46
C ARG A 261 21.96 9.90 -17.06
N SER A 262 21.13 10.50 -17.91
CA SER A 262 20.48 11.78 -17.65
C SER A 262 19.19 11.61 -16.83
N PHE A 263 19.04 12.44 -15.80
CA PHE A 263 17.87 12.51 -14.93
C PHE A 263 17.29 13.92 -15.01
N SER A 264 16.10 14.03 -15.61
CA SER A 264 15.37 15.28 -15.72
C SER A 264 14.53 15.52 -14.46
N PRO A 265 14.69 16.63 -13.74
CA PRO A 265 13.95 16.85 -12.50
C PRO A 265 12.46 17.13 -12.77
N ARG A 266 11.58 16.57 -11.91
CA ARG A 266 10.10 16.60 -12.06
C ARG A 266 9.37 17.19 -10.86
N GLY A 267 10.10 17.77 -9.91
CA GLY A 267 9.55 18.40 -8.71
C GLY A 267 10.28 18.00 -7.44
N ALA A 268 10.17 18.85 -6.43
CA ALA A 268 10.72 18.63 -5.09
C ALA A 268 9.81 19.22 -4.02
N ASP A 269 10.00 18.77 -2.79
CA ASP A 269 9.23 19.17 -1.63
C ASP A 269 10.07 19.05 -0.35
N ARG A 270 9.72 19.81 0.67
CA ARG A 270 10.40 19.78 1.97
C ARG A 270 9.38 19.99 3.09
N THR A 271 9.52 19.21 4.15
CA THR A 271 8.68 19.26 5.35
C THR A 271 9.49 18.86 6.58
N ASP A 272 9.07 19.28 7.77
CA ASP A 272 9.55 18.80 9.07
C ASP A 272 8.64 17.69 9.64
N ASP A 273 7.41 17.55 9.15
CA ASP A 273 6.49 16.47 9.51
C ASP A 273 6.80 15.19 8.72
N CYS A 274 7.93 14.54 9.06
CA CYS A 274 8.37 13.36 8.33
C CYS A 274 7.39 12.17 8.44
N ALA A 275 6.68 12.04 9.57
CA ALA A 275 5.84 10.88 9.85
C ALA A 275 4.55 10.87 9.00
N SER A 276 3.93 12.03 8.76
CA SER A 276 2.71 12.10 7.93
C SER A 276 2.96 11.73 6.46
N HIS A 277 4.20 11.87 6.00
CA HIS A 277 4.62 11.51 4.64
C HIS A 277 5.30 10.14 4.55
N ALA A 278 5.16 9.29 5.57
CA ALA A 278 5.66 7.92 5.56
C ALA A 278 4.53 6.89 5.61
N PHE A 279 4.85 5.61 5.40
CA PHE A 279 3.93 4.49 5.57
C PHE A 279 4.66 3.25 6.09
N GLY A 280 3.91 2.25 6.57
CA GLY A 280 4.47 1.03 7.15
C GLY A 280 5.27 1.25 8.45
N ASP A 281 6.28 0.42 8.67
CA ASP A 281 7.17 0.47 9.84
C ASP A 281 8.03 1.74 9.87
N VAL A 282 8.38 2.30 8.70
CA VAL A 282 9.08 3.59 8.60
C VAL A 282 8.26 4.70 9.27
N ARG A 283 6.95 4.77 9.01
CA ARG A 283 6.06 5.71 9.71
C ARG A 283 5.96 5.41 11.21
N GLY A 284 5.84 4.14 11.57
CA GLY A 284 5.78 3.71 12.97
C GLY A 284 7.00 4.21 13.76
N TRP A 285 8.20 4.05 13.19
CA TRP A 285 9.42 4.55 13.80
C TRP A 285 9.44 6.07 13.90
N LEU A 286 9.15 6.78 12.79
CA LEU A 286 9.16 8.26 12.74
C LEU A 286 8.13 8.90 13.69
N THR A 287 7.08 8.20 14.08
CA THR A 287 6.09 8.70 15.05
C THR A 287 6.67 8.77 16.47
N GLY A 288 7.61 7.88 16.82
CA GLY A 288 8.25 7.86 18.15
C GLY A 288 9.63 8.51 18.19
N HIS A 289 10.14 8.97 17.05
CA HIS A 289 11.55 9.33 16.87
C HIS A 289 11.65 10.67 16.14
N LEU A 290 12.40 11.61 16.70
CA LEU A 290 12.57 12.93 16.08
C LEU A 290 13.21 12.80 14.69
N CYS A 291 12.56 13.42 13.70
CA CYS A 291 13.10 13.68 12.38
C CYS A 291 13.13 15.20 12.19
N MET A 292 14.30 15.74 11.87
CA MET A 292 14.46 17.19 11.73
C MET A 292 13.91 17.70 10.40
N GLN A 293 13.94 16.86 9.37
CA GLN A 293 13.56 17.24 8.03
C GLN A 293 13.39 16.04 7.11
N LEU A 294 12.37 16.10 6.27
CA LEU A 294 12.23 15.27 5.08
C LEU A 294 12.31 16.16 3.83
N ARG A 295 13.20 15.79 2.91
CA ARG A 295 13.27 16.35 1.56
C ARG A 295 12.90 15.27 0.56
N ARG A 296 12.03 15.60 -0.38
CA ARG A 296 11.60 14.69 -1.44
C ARG A 296 11.88 15.30 -2.80
N ALA A 297 12.30 14.48 -3.74
CA ALA A 297 12.50 14.90 -5.13
C ALA A 297 12.06 13.81 -6.10
N GLN A 298 11.63 14.21 -7.28
CA GLN A 298 11.26 13.32 -8.37
C GLN A 298 12.09 13.63 -9.61
N TYR A 299 12.42 12.58 -10.35
CA TYR A 299 13.15 12.65 -11.61
C TYR A 299 12.50 11.72 -12.63
N GLU A 300 12.73 12.02 -13.91
CA GLU A 300 12.46 11.13 -15.02
C GLU A 300 13.79 10.78 -15.70
N THR A 301 13.93 9.53 -16.12
CA THR A 301 14.97 9.10 -17.05
C THR A 301 14.37 8.18 -18.11
N THR A 302 15.19 7.73 -19.05
CA THR A 302 14.78 6.81 -20.12
C THR A 302 15.76 5.66 -20.26
N VAL A 303 15.23 4.47 -20.49
CA VAL A 303 15.97 3.25 -20.86
C VAL A 303 15.30 2.69 -22.10
N ASP A 304 16.04 2.52 -23.19
CA ASP A 304 15.53 1.95 -24.44
C ASP A 304 14.20 2.57 -24.93
N GLY A 305 14.08 3.89 -24.78
CA GLY A 305 12.89 4.66 -25.15
C GLY A 305 11.71 4.55 -24.15
N ARG A 306 11.82 3.72 -23.12
CA ARG A 306 10.84 3.62 -22.03
C ARG A 306 11.15 4.64 -20.94
N LYS A 307 10.13 5.34 -20.47
CA LYS A 307 10.26 6.31 -19.38
C LYS A 307 10.31 5.61 -18.03
N VAL A 308 11.17 6.12 -17.16
CA VAL A 308 11.36 5.64 -15.78
C VAL A 308 11.13 6.81 -14.84
N GLY A 309 10.26 6.62 -13.85
CA GLY A 309 10.07 7.55 -12.75
C GLY A 309 10.99 7.18 -11.59
N VAL A 310 11.61 8.20 -10.99
CA VAL A 310 12.48 8.06 -9.82
C VAL A 310 11.97 8.99 -8.74
N ALA A 311 11.78 8.48 -7.53
CA ALA A 311 11.46 9.26 -6.34
C ALA A 311 12.56 9.08 -5.30
N ILE A 312 12.94 10.17 -4.66
CA ILE A 312 13.97 10.23 -3.62
C ILE A 312 13.35 10.83 -2.38
N ALA A 313 13.62 10.22 -1.25
CA ALA A 313 13.37 10.77 0.07
C ALA A 313 14.68 10.82 0.85
N GLU A 314 15.05 12.01 1.33
CA GLU A 314 16.18 12.21 2.25
C GLU A 314 15.65 12.70 3.59
N LEU A 315 15.94 11.96 4.65
CA LEU A 315 15.60 12.28 6.02
C LEU A 315 16.85 12.76 6.74
N SER A 316 16.74 13.91 7.40
CA SER A 316 17.73 14.40 8.35
C SER A 316 17.31 14.02 9.76
N LEU A 317 18.14 13.21 10.41
CA LEU A 317 17.93 12.71 11.77
C LEU A 317 18.89 13.42 12.73
N PRO A 318 18.68 13.30 14.05
CA PRO A 318 19.53 13.97 15.03
C PRO A 318 20.99 13.50 15.01
N ASP A 319 21.21 12.21 14.72
CA ASP A 319 22.53 11.58 14.75
C ASP A 319 22.59 10.31 13.88
N SER A 320 23.79 9.74 13.75
CA SER A 320 24.04 8.54 12.95
C SER A 320 23.48 7.25 13.55
N THR A 321 23.29 7.19 14.85
CA THR A 321 22.69 6.01 15.51
C THR A 321 21.24 5.88 15.08
N ARG A 322 20.49 6.99 15.13
CA ARG A 322 19.10 7.06 14.67
C ARG A 322 18.98 6.77 13.18
N ALA A 323 19.92 7.26 12.37
CA ALA A 323 19.98 6.92 10.95
C ALA A 323 20.23 5.43 10.70
N GLY A 324 21.11 4.79 11.48
CA GLY A 324 21.35 3.35 11.41
C GLY A 324 20.12 2.51 11.81
N GLU A 325 19.41 2.91 12.87
CA GLU A 325 18.16 2.26 13.30
C GLU A 325 17.10 2.31 12.19
N LEU A 326 16.87 3.51 11.62
CA LEU A 326 15.88 3.65 10.55
C LEU A 326 16.35 2.98 9.25
N HIS A 327 17.66 2.95 8.95
CA HIS A 327 18.22 2.20 7.82
C HIS A 327 17.90 0.72 7.89
N ALA A 328 18.08 0.10 9.06
CA ALA A 328 17.77 -1.30 9.27
C ALA A 328 16.28 -1.60 9.04
N ILE A 329 15.39 -0.70 9.49
CA ILE A 329 13.95 -0.81 9.27
C ILE A 329 13.61 -0.65 7.79
N ALA A 330 14.02 0.46 7.17
CA ALA A 330 13.70 0.77 5.78
C ALA A 330 14.30 -0.21 4.77
N SER A 331 15.39 -0.91 5.13
CA SER A 331 16.01 -1.94 4.27
C SER A 331 15.29 -3.30 4.34
N ALA A 332 14.42 -3.53 5.32
CA ALA A 332 13.68 -4.77 5.45
C ALA A 332 12.53 -4.85 4.41
N ALA A 333 12.40 -6.01 3.75
CA ALA A 333 11.35 -6.20 2.75
C ALA A 333 9.94 -5.97 3.33
N GLY A 334 9.17 -5.09 2.71
CA GLY A 334 7.79 -4.79 3.12
C GLY A 334 7.65 -3.84 4.32
N SER A 335 8.74 -3.26 4.84
CA SER A 335 8.72 -2.32 5.97
C SER A 335 8.11 -0.94 5.67
N GLY A 336 7.71 -0.70 4.42
CA GLY A 336 7.16 0.57 3.97
C GLY A 336 8.25 1.55 3.55
N GLY A 337 7.93 2.84 3.61
CA GLY A 337 8.82 3.87 3.06
C GLY A 337 8.24 5.27 3.20
N VAL A 338 8.65 6.15 2.30
CA VAL A 338 8.17 7.53 2.21
C VAL A 338 7.24 7.66 1.02
N THR A 339 6.08 8.27 1.25
CA THR A 339 5.09 8.57 0.22
C THR A 339 5.69 9.51 -0.83
N THR A 340 5.55 9.14 -2.10
CA THR A 340 6.05 9.93 -3.23
C THR A 340 5.17 11.14 -3.51
N LEU A 341 5.72 12.15 -4.20
CA LEU A 341 4.95 13.36 -4.49
C LEU A 341 3.83 13.10 -5.50
N VAL A 342 3.92 12.06 -6.35
CA VAL A 342 2.80 11.62 -7.20
C VAL A 342 1.55 11.33 -6.36
N LYS A 343 1.70 10.65 -5.22
CA LYS A 343 0.58 10.32 -4.32
C LYS A 343 -0.01 11.55 -3.62
N ASP A 344 0.77 12.63 -3.52
CA ASP A 344 0.33 13.94 -3.05
C ASP A 344 -0.26 14.81 -4.19
N GLY A 345 -0.54 14.23 -5.36
CA GLY A 345 -1.10 14.92 -6.53
C GLY A 345 -0.08 15.73 -7.34
N LYS A 346 1.21 15.63 -7.03
CA LYS A 346 2.31 16.32 -7.75
C LYS A 346 2.97 15.41 -8.79
N GLY A 347 2.15 14.68 -9.55
CA GLY A 347 2.60 13.93 -10.73
C GLY A 347 2.94 14.84 -11.90
N TRP A 348 3.49 14.28 -12.98
CA TRP A 348 3.78 15.01 -14.21
C TRP A 348 3.23 14.29 -15.45
N PRO A 349 2.96 14.99 -16.56
CA PRO A 349 2.46 14.37 -17.78
C PRO A 349 3.39 13.28 -18.32
N GLY A 350 2.84 12.08 -18.51
CA GLY A 350 3.58 10.91 -19.00
C GLY A 350 4.57 10.32 -18.00
N GLY A 351 4.48 10.69 -16.72
CA GLY A 351 5.14 10.01 -15.61
C GLY A 351 4.29 8.86 -15.03
N PRO A 352 4.83 8.11 -14.06
CA PRO A 352 4.08 7.07 -13.38
C PRO A 352 2.91 7.64 -12.57
N THR A 353 1.81 6.88 -12.50
CA THR A 353 0.65 7.21 -11.66
C THR A 353 0.81 6.73 -10.21
N THR A 354 1.71 5.78 -9.97
CA THR A 354 2.07 5.27 -8.64
C THR A 354 3.52 4.79 -8.62
N PHE A 355 4.10 4.68 -7.43
CA PHE A 355 5.40 4.05 -7.19
C PHE A 355 5.26 2.69 -6.49
N ASP A 356 4.07 2.09 -6.52
CA ASP A 356 3.85 0.75 -5.96
C ASP A 356 4.72 -0.29 -6.66
N ARG A 357 5.22 -1.25 -5.88
CA ARG A 357 6.14 -2.31 -6.36
C ARG A 357 7.42 -1.78 -7.02
N SER A 358 7.88 -0.58 -6.63
CA SER A 358 9.14 -0.01 -7.10
C SER A 358 10.36 -0.86 -6.71
N ALA A 359 11.42 -0.78 -7.52
CA ALA A 359 12.76 -1.14 -7.05
C ALA A 359 13.22 -0.09 -6.01
N ILE A 360 13.67 -0.55 -4.85
CA ILE A 360 14.01 0.30 -3.70
C ILE A 360 15.49 0.17 -3.35
N ARG A 361 16.12 1.30 -3.03
CA ARG A 361 17.43 1.32 -2.34
C ARG A 361 17.39 2.25 -1.15
N VAL A 362 18.12 1.86 -0.11
CA VAL A 362 18.23 2.62 1.13
C VAL A 362 19.70 2.78 1.50
N SER A 363 20.13 3.99 1.76
CA SER A 363 21.49 4.29 2.24
C SER A 363 21.46 5.23 3.43
N ALA A 364 22.39 5.06 4.35
CA ALA A 364 22.61 5.98 5.46
C ALA A 364 24.03 6.53 5.39
N LYS A 365 24.18 7.84 5.64
CA LYS A 365 25.48 8.52 5.73
C LYS A 365 25.44 9.57 6.83
N GLY A 366 26.20 9.33 7.90
CA GLY A 366 26.11 10.17 9.10
C GLY A 366 24.67 10.17 9.63
N ALA A 367 24.11 11.35 9.89
CA ALA A 367 22.74 11.51 10.36
C ALA A 367 21.67 11.58 9.24
N GLN A 368 22.04 11.27 8.00
CA GLN A 368 21.11 11.30 6.86
C GLN A 368 20.76 9.88 6.41
N LEU A 369 19.46 9.65 6.17
CA LEU A 369 18.95 8.46 5.51
C LEU A 369 18.37 8.83 4.15
N ARG A 370 18.68 8.06 3.11
CA ARG A 370 18.12 8.23 1.78
C ARG A 370 17.41 6.96 1.35
N ILE A 371 16.20 7.11 0.83
CA ILE A 371 15.37 6.05 0.24
C ILE A 371 15.08 6.45 -1.21
N THR A 372 15.35 5.57 -2.15
CA THR A 372 15.01 5.74 -3.56
C THR A 372 13.97 4.70 -3.97
N GLN A 373 13.03 5.12 -4.80
CA GLN A 373 11.99 4.28 -5.39
C GLN A 373 12.02 4.51 -6.91
N VAL A 374 12.07 3.44 -7.70
CA VAL A 374 12.15 3.51 -9.15
C VAL A 374 11.11 2.59 -9.79
N VAL A 375 10.39 3.12 -10.78
CA VAL A 375 9.33 2.43 -11.52
C VAL A 375 9.39 2.76 -13.01
N TRP A 376 8.89 1.86 -13.84
CA TRP A 376 8.52 2.22 -15.21
C TRP A 376 7.33 3.18 -15.20
N ALA A 377 7.30 4.18 -16.08
CA ALA A 377 6.18 5.11 -16.16
C ALA A 377 4.88 4.42 -16.60
N GLU A 378 4.99 3.38 -17.42
CA GLU A 378 3.89 2.57 -17.92
C GLU A 378 4.25 1.08 -17.89
N GLY A 379 3.23 0.23 -17.73
CA GLY A 379 3.37 -1.23 -17.73
C GLY A 379 3.47 -1.85 -16.33
N GLU A 380 3.64 -3.16 -16.32
CA GLU A 380 3.77 -3.96 -15.09
C GLU A 380 5.09 -3.64 -14.37
N GLN A 381 5.04 -3.63 -13.04
CA GLN A 381 6.18 -3.32 -12.18
C GLN A 381 6.73 -4.60 -11.54
N ASP A 382 8.01 -4.85 -11.76
CA ASP A 382 8.79 -5.87 -11.06
C ASP A 382 9.88 -5.19 -10.20
N PRO A 383 9.78 -5.24 -8.86
CA PRO A 383 10.79 -4.64 -7.98
C PRO A 383 12.16 -5.34 -8.08
N ALA A 384 12.22 -6.55 -8.65
CA ALA A 384 13.44 -7.31 -8.89
C ALA A 384 14.02 -7.08 -10.29
N ASP A 385 13.42 -6.20 -11.12
CA ASP A 385 13.94 -5.83 -12.43
C ASP A 385 15.38 -5.28 -12.28
N PRO A 386 16.38 -5.91 -12.92
CA PRO A 386 17.78 -5.50 -12.78
C PRO A 386 18.03 -4.07 -13.28
N GLU A 387 17.30 -3.59 -14.29
CA GLU A 387 17.46 -2.23 -14.81
C GLU A 387 16.95 -1.19 -13.80
N LEU A 388 15.77 -1.42 -13.22
CA LEU A 388 15.23 -0.53 -12.18
C LEU A 388 16.10 -0.56 -10.92
N THR A 389 16.67 -1.72 -10.60
CA THR A 389 17.65 -1.91 -9.53
C THR A 389 18.90 -1.04 -9.74
N GLU A 390 19.50 -1.06 -10.93
CA GLU A 390 20.68 -0.25 -11.25
C GLU A 390 20.36 1.25 -11.15
N ILE A 391 19.19 1.66 -11.67
CA ILE A 391 18.76 3.06 -11.60
C ILE A 391 18.50 3.48 -10.15
N ALA A 392 17.98 2.60 -9.31
CA ALA A 392 17.77 2.88 -7.89
C ALA A 392 19.09 3.13 -7.16
N ASP A 393 20.15 2.39 -7.51
CA ASP A 393 21.51 2.61 -7.01
C ASP A 393 22.13 3.92 -7.54
N GLN A 394 21.89 4.28 -8.81
CA GLN A 394 22.28 5.59 -9.37
C GLN A 394 21.55 6.74 -8.66
N ALA A 395 20.26 6.57 -8.38
CA ALA A 395 19.42 7.57 -7.75
C ALA A 395 19.89 7.94 -6.33
N LEU A 396 20.65 7.07 -5.65
CA LEU A 396 21.25 7.40 -4.35
C LEU A 396 22.22 8.60 -4.42
N ARG A 397 22.68 8.99 -5.61
CA ARG A 397 23.58 10.15 -5.83
C ARG A 397 22.86 11.40 -6.34
N LEU A 398 21.58 11.30 -6.65
CA LEU A 398 20.80 12.44 -7.10
C LEU A 398 20.49 13.40 -5.93
N PRO A 399 20.37 14.72 -6.18
CA PRO A 399 19.97 15.67 -5.15
C PRO A 399 18.54 15.42 -4.65
N ALA A 400 18.31 15.54 -3.34
CA ALA A 400 16.96 15.50 -2.76
C ALA A 400 16.28 16.89 -2.70
N ALA A 401 16.97 17.93 -3.16
CA ALA A 401 16.47 19.29 -3.31
C ALA A 401 16.85 19.81 -4.71
N GLN A 402 15.93 20.56 -5.32
CA GLN A 402 16.15 21.29 -6.56
C GLN A 402 16.22 22.76 -6.18
N GLY A 403 17.31 23.43 -6.58
CA GLY A 403 17.65 24.79 -6.16
C GLY A 403 16.71 25.87 -6.70
#